data_AF-A0A7S0VW74-F1
#
_entry.id   AF-A0A7S0VW74-F1
#
_cell.length_a   1.000
_cell.length_b   1.000
_cell.length_c   1.000
_cell.angle_alpha   90.00
_cell.angle_beta   90.00
_cell.angle_gamma   90.00
#
_symmetry.space_group_name_H-M   'P 1'
#
loop_
_entity.id
_entity.type
_entity.pdbx_description
1 polymer ?
#
loop_
_entity_poly.entity_id
_entity_poly.type
_entity_poly.pdbx_seq_one_letter_code
_entity_poly.pdbx_strand_id
1 'polypeptide(L)'
;EPSQARVTKMNGDTHSRENDGGYALAGGLRSARDLARKFLPNKRRVSQPQAQGPEAARSARVSRGQPPEPARRFMVGEVYPVVQGRLAFAVHSSSDMTKAAIRRRPDLFFCSSDIHERYEAFCSDFGPVNLAAVHGFVDFMNEYTKHPQLRERTVVYYAEEEPELRTNACFLLCAYLVIEHGYSPEGAWEPFAAIMGDPFLTFRDATYQPQDYFLTVLACCQGIKKAMSLGWYSPDEFIAEDYEVLDDPSNADLHRVCPKFVAFKGPSEVKKKLVEGVYTFPPEHYCGIFQVMGVGAVVRLNEASTYDARGFTENGVRHY
;
A
#
# COMPACT_ATOMS: atom_id res chain seq x y z
N GLU A 1 31.62 65.56 -14.97
CA GLU A 1 30.39 65.23 -15.73
C GLU A 1 30.57 63.87 -16.38
N PRO A 2 29.51 63.05 -16.49
CA PRO A 2 29.03 62.19 -15.40
C PRO A 2 29.03 60.70 -15.88
N SER A 3 28.83 59.68 -15.07
CA SER A 3 27.62 59.49 -14.27
C SER A 3 27.80 58.34 -13.27
N GLN A 4 27.44 58.68 -12.04
CA GLN A 4 27.01 57.80 -10.97
C GLN A 4 25.73 57.03 -11.34
N ALA A 5 25.41 56.05 -10.48
CA ALA A 5 24.07 55.61 -10.03
C ALA A 5 23.72 54.18 -10.48
N ARG A 6 23.03 53.34 -9.71
CA ARG A 6 22.52 53.38 -8.33
C ARG A 6 22.05 51.95 -8.00
N VAL A 7 22.06 51.66 -6.70
CA VAL A 7 21.34 50.59 -6.01
C VAL A 7 19.85 50.59 -6.37
N THR A 8 19.22 49.41 -6.51
CA THR A 8 17.79 49.26 -6.16
C THR A 8 17.53 47.90 -5.51
N LYS A 9 17.27 47.92 -4.19
CA LYS A 9 16.41 46.95 -3.49
C LYS A 9 14.97 47.23 -3.90
N MET A 10 14.16 46.20 -4.11
CA MET A 10 12.71 46.32 -3.94
C MET A 10 12.27 45.39 -2.81
N ASN A 11 11.92 46.02 -1.68
CA ASN A 11 10.93 45.48 -0.75
C ASN A 11 9.56 45.69 -1.38
N GLY A 12 8.67 44.72 -1.19
CA GLY A 12 7.24 44.85 -1.45
C GLY A 12 6.48 44.07 -0.40
N ASP A 13 6.23 44.73 0.73
CA ASP A 13 5.16 44.35 1.66
C ASP A 13 3.84 44.36 0.91
N THR A 14 3.04 43.30 1.05
CA THR A 14 1.60 43.39 0.89
C THR A 14 0.92 42.63 2.02
N HIS A 15 0.48 43.41 3.02
CA HIS A 15 -0.66 43.04 3.83
C HIS A 15 -1.89 42.92 2.92
N SER A 16 -2.63 41.81 3.05
CA SER A 16 -4.06 41.81 2.81
C SER A 16 -4.75 40.92 3.84
N ARG A 17 -5.54 41.57 4.70
CA ARG A 17 -6.67 40.99 5.43
C ARG A 17 -7.89 40.98 4.50
N GLU A 18 -8.89 40.20 4.93
CA GLU A 18 -10.26 40.08 4.39
C GLU A 18 -10.38 39.15 3.16
N ASN A 19 -11.35 38.25 3.04
CA ASN A 19 -12.67 38.23 3.66
C ASN A 19 -13.30 36.83 3.65
N ASP A 20 -14.29 36.66 4.52
CA ASP A 20 -15.29 35.60 4.54
C ASP A 20 -15.92 35.35 3.16
N GLY A 21 -16.21 34.08 2.88
CA GLY A 21 -16.98 33.67 1.71
C GLY A 21 -17.27 32.18 1.74
N GLY A 22 -18.39 31.81 2.38
CA GLY A 22 -18.97 30.48 2.20
C GLY A 22 -19.30 30.25 0.73
N TYR A 23 -18.86 29.13 0.17
CA TYR A 23 -19.20 28.73 -1.19
C TYR A 23 -20.04 27.45 -1.19
N ALA A 24 -21.28 27.64 -1.62
CA ALA A 24 -22.28 26.61 -1.81
C ALA A 24 -21.83 25.52 -2.81
N LEU A 25 -22.21 24.30 -2.47
CA LEU A 25 -22.03 23.06 -3.22
C LEU A 25 -22.89 23.06 -4.50
N ALA A 26 -22.25 23.05 -5.67
CA ALA A 26 -22.85 22.60 -6.91
C ALA A 26 -21.80 21.92 -7.79
N GLY A 27 -22.11 20.71 -8.27
CA GLY A 27 -21.29 19.96 -9.23
C GLY A 27 -20.70 18.68 -8.65
N GLY A 28 -21.19 17.54 -9.12
CA GLY A 28 -20.95 16.21 -8.58
C GLY A 28 -19.48 15.77 -8.54
N LEU A 29 -19.05 15.39 -7.35
CA LEU A 29 -17.83 14.63 -7.09
C LEU A 29 -18.24 13.15 -7.04
N ARG A 30 -17.72 12.32 -7.95
CA ARG A 30 -18.10 10.88 -8.04
C ARG A 30 -16.98 9.93 -7.64
N SER A 31 -15.77 10.42 -7.34
CA SER A 31 -14.64 9.60 -6.86
C SER A 31 -13.62 10.39 -6.03
N ALA A 32 -12.74 9.70 -5.31
CA ALA A 32 -11.62 10.32 -4.59
C ALA A 32 -10.61 11.01 -5.53
N ARG A 33 -10.51 10.56 -6.79
CA ARG A 33 -9.91 11.33 -7.91
C ARG A 33 -10.46 12.75 -8.08
N ASP A 34 -11.74 12.99 -7.81
CA ASP A 34 -12.33 14.33 -7.88
C ASP A 34 -12.03 15.17 -6.62
N LEU A 35 -11.85 14.52 -5.45
CA LEU A 35 -11.35 15.16 -4.23
C LEU A 35 -9.90 15.64 -4.41
N ALA A 36 -9.03 14.79 -4.96
CA ALA A 36 -7.63 15.12 -5.25
C ALA A 36 -7.48 16.30 -6.23
N ARG A 37 -8.37 16.41 -7.23
CA ARG A 37 -8.37 17.54 -8.19
C ARG A 37 -8.92 18.85 -7.62
N LYS A 38 -9.85 18.80 -6.67
CA LYS A 38 -10.55 19.99 -6.15
C LYS A 38 -9.90 20.56 -4.89
N PHE A 39 -9.15 19.76 -4.13
CA PHE A 39 -8.65 20.14 -2.80
C PHE A 39 -7.14 19.99 -2.57
N LEU A 40 -6.35 19.47 -3.53
CA LEU A 40 -4.89 19.33 -3.40
C LEU A 40 -4.13 19.75 -4.68
N PRO A 41 -3.02 20.52 -4.60
CA PRO A 41 -2.30 21.00 -5.78
C PRO A 41 -1.51 19.89 -6.50
N ASN A 42 -1.77 19.76 -7.81
CA ASN A 42 -1.28 18.77 -8.78
C ASN A 42 0.25 18.55 -8.87
N LYS A 43 0.64 17.30 -9.20
CA LYS A 43 1.76 17.00 -10.12
C LYS A 43 1.27 16.19 -11.34
N ARG A 44 2.01 16.33 -12.43
CA ARG A 44 1.62 16.12 -13.85
C ARG A 44 1.32 14.67 -14.25
N ARG A 45 0.42 14.58 -15.23
CA ARG A 45 -0.18 13.43 -15.92
C ARG A 45 0.80 12.74 -16.89
N VAL A 46 0.78 11.41 -16.93
CA VAL A 46 1.18 10.60 -18.11
C VAL A 46 -0.04 9.79 -18.54
N SER A 47 -0.29 9.74 -19.85
CA SER A 47 -1.48 9.20 -20.50
C SER A 47 -1.40 7.69 -20.70
N GLN A 48 -2.48 6.96 -20.37
CA GLN A 48 -2.73 5.57 -20.80
C GLN A 48 -3.63 5.56 -22.06
N PRO A 49 -3.44 4.59 -22.98
CA PRO A 49 -4.40 4.29 -24.03
C PRO A 49 -5.46 3.26 -23.58
N GLN A 50 -6.66 3.41 -24.15
CA GLN A 50 -7.82 2.52 -23.98
C GLN A 50 -7.55 1.11 -24.53
N ALA A 51 -7.98 0.08 -23.80
CA ALA A 51 -8.06 -1.29 -24.31
C ALA A 51 -9.51 -1.79 -24.30
N GLN A 52 -9.93 -2.36 -25.43
CA GLN A 52 -11.16 -3.10 -25.64
C GLN A 52 -10.99 -4.54 -25.13
N GLY A 53 -12.02 -5.10 -24.51
CA GLY A 53 -12.01 -6.46 -23.95
C GLY A 53 -11.97 -7.57 -24.99
N PRO A 54 -11.66 -8.80 -24.54
CA PRO A 54 -12.57 -9.89 -24.86
C PRO A 54 -12.85 -10.84 -23.67
N GLU A 55 -14.08 -11.35 -23.67
CA GLU A 55 -14.51 -12.58 -23.00
C GLU A 55 -13.67 -13.78 -23.47
N ALA A 56 -13.19 -14.61 -22.53
CA ALA A 56 -12.95 -16.03 -22.77
C ALA A 56 -12.91 -16.82 -21.46
N ALA A 57 -13.92 -17.66 -21.26
CA ALA A 57 -13.94 -18.71 -20.26
C ALA A 57 -12.77 -19.69 -20.43
N ARG A 58 -12.20 -20.19 -19.32
CA ARG A 58 -11.50 -21.49 -19.31
C ARG A 58 -11.39 -22.10 -17.91
N SER A 59 -11.96 -23.30 -17.83
CA SER A 59 -11.93 -24.28 -16.74
C SER A 59 -10.51 -24.59 -16.26
N ALA A 60 -10.23 -24.38 -14.97
CA ALA A 60 -9.05 -24.92 -14.29
C ALA A 60 -9.30 -26.39 -13.88
N ARG A 61 -8.57 -27.32 -14.52
CA ARG A 61 -8.43 -28.70 -14.03
C ARG A 61 -7.45 -28.68 -12.86
N VAL A 62 -7.92 -29.06 -11.68
CA VAL A 62 -7.11 -29.38 -10.51
C VAL A 62 -6.21 -30.57 -10.87
N SER A 63 -4.90 -30.34 -10.97
CA SER A 63 -3.91 -31.41 -11.11
C SER A 63 -3.72 -32.11 -9.77
N ARG A 64 -3.87 -33.44 -9.77
CA ARG A 64 -3.63 -34.32 -8.61
C ARG A 64 -2.18 -34.17 -8.11
N GLY A 65 -2.03 -34.06 -6.79
CA GLY A 65 -0.79 -33.72 -6.10
C GLY A 65 0.39 -34.67 -6.39
N GLN A 66 1.54 -34.06 -6.66
CA GLN A 66 2.84 -34.69 -6.48
C GLN A 66 3.17 -34.77 -4.97
N PRO A 67 3.99 -35.75 -4.54
CA PRO A 67 4.45 -35.82 -3.16
C PRO A 67 5.22 -34.53 -2.80
N PRO A 68 5.11 -34.03 -1.56
CA PRO A 68 5.83 -32.85 -1.12
C PRO A 68 7.35 -33.08 -1.27
N GLU A 69 8.04 -32.12 -1.88
CA GLU A 69 9.50 -32.13 -1.90
C GLU A 69 10.05 -32.11 -0.46
N PRO A 70 11.20 -32.75 -0.19
CA PRO A 70 11.78 -32.78 1.15
C PRO A 70 12.03 -31.35 1.64
N ALA A 71 11.69 -31.09 2.91
CA ALA A 71 11.91 -29.81 3.56
C ALA A 71 13.39 -29.39 3.42
N ARG A 72 13.62 -28.17 2.92
CA ARG A 72 14.97 -27.66 2.64
C ARG A 72 15.37 -26.66 3.70
N ARG A 73 16.59 -26.78 4.23
CA ARG A 73 17.14 -25.77 5.16
C ARG A 73 17.36 -24.45 4.43
N PHE A 74 16.98 -23.36 5.08
CA PHE A 74 17.22 -22.01 4.58
C PHE A 74 18.72 -21.76 4.37
N MET A 75 19.04 -21.30 3.17
CA MET A 75 20.35 -20.89 2.69
C MET A 75 20.20 -19.68 1.77
N VAL A 76 21.05 -18.69 1.99
CA VAL A 76 21.20 -17.52 1.12
C VAL A 76 21.75 -17.95 -0.24
N GLY A 77 21.18 -17.44 -1.33
CA GLY A 77 21.52 -17.80 -2.71
C GLY A 77 20.81 -19.04 -3.27
N GLU A 78 20.11 -19.80 -2.43
CA GLU A 78 19.29 -20.94 -2.87
C GLU A 78 17.97 -20.45 -3.49
N VAL A 79 17.48 -21.20 -4.47
CA VAL A 79 16.21 -20.93 -5.17
C VAL A 79 15.15 -21.92 -4.70
N TYR A 80 14.09 -21.40 -4.10
CA TYR A 80 12.96 -22.16 -3.56
C TYR A 80 11.79 -22.09 -4.54
N PRO A 81 11.36 -23.22 -5.14
CA PRO A 81 10.17 -23.22 -5.99
C PRO A 81 8.93 -22.79 -5.20
N VAL A 82 8.16 -21.85 -5.76
CA VAL A 82 6.89 -21.37 -5.17
C VAL A 82 5.72 -21.91 -6.01
N VAL A 83 5.81 -21.78 -7.33
CA VAL A 83 4.94 -22.45 -8.30
C VAL A 83 5.84 -23.20 -9.27
N GLN A 84 5.71 -24.53 -9.30
CA GLN A 84 6.64 -25.40 -10.01
C GLN A 84 6.86 -24.96 -11.47
N GLY A 85 8.12 -24.67 -11.80
CA GLY A 85 8.56 -24.26 -13.14
C GLY A 85 8.07 -22.88 -13.62
N ARG A 86 7.39 -22.10 -12.76
CA ARG A 86 6.82 -20.80 -13.13
C ARG A 86 7.29 -19.66 -12.22
N LEU A 87 7.25 -19.87 -10.91
CA LEU A 87 7.61 -18.86 -9.92
C LEU A 87 8.49 -19.49 -8.83
N ALA A 88 9.54 -18.80 -8.44
CA ALA A 88 10.40 -19.18 -7.33
C ALA A 88 10.78 -17.96 -6.49
N PHE A 89 11.28 -18.24 -5.30
CA PHE A 89 11.78 -17.27 -4.34
C PHE A 89 13.27 -17.50 -4.08
N ALA A 90 14.02 -16.44 -3.86
CA ALA A 90 15.41 -16.53 -3.41
C ALA A 90 15.72 -15.40 -2.42
N VAL A 91 16.77 -15.58 -1.62
CA VAL A 91 17.31 -14.50 -0.78
C VAL A 91 18.72 -14.21 -1.23
N HIS A 92 19.01 -12.97 -1.60
CA HIS A 92 20.33 -12.55 -2.02
C HIS A 92 20.95 -11.51 -1.06
N SER A 93 22.23 -11.67 -0.73
CA SER A 93 22.98 -10.77 0.16
C SER A 93 23.71 -9.64 -0.56
N SER A 94 23.80 -9.68 -1.89
CA SER A 94 24.46 -8.64 -2.67
C SER A 94 24.09 -8.70 -4.16
N SER A 95 24.24 -7.56 -4.83
CA SER A 95 24.07 -7.46 -6.29
C SER A 95 25.05 -8.36 -7.07
N ASP A 96 26.26 -8.60 -6.54
CA ASP A 96 27.24 -9.47 -7.18
C ASP A 96 26.83 -10.95 -7.12
N MET A 97 26.19 -11.36 -6.03
CA MET A 97 25.59 -12.69 -5.95
C MET A 97 24.42 -12.83 -6.93
N THR A 98 23.56 -11.82 -7.05
CA THR A 98 22.48 -11.80 -8.06
C THR A 98 23.05 -11.94 -9.48
N LYS A 99 24.09 -11.16 -9.83
CA LYS A 99 24.77 -11.27 -11.14
C LYS A 99 25.40 -12.64 -11.36
N ALA A 100 25.95 -13.27 -10.32
CA ALA A 100 26.49 -14.61 -10.40
C ALA A 100 25.39 -15.66 -10.64
N ALA A 101 24.26 -15.55 -9.95
CA ALA A 101 23.10 -16.42 -10.13
C ALA A 101 22.53 -16.32 -11.55
N ILE A 102 22.34 -15.10 -12.08
CA ILE A 102 21.88 -14.85 -13.45
C ILE A 102 22.81 -15.52 -14.48
N ARG A 103 24.13 -15.39 -14.31
CA ARG A 103 25.12 -16.00 -15.22
C ARG A 103 25.10 -17.53 -15.18
N ARG A 104 24.84 -18.13 -14.02
CA ARG A 104 24.84 -19.58 -13.82
C ARG A 104 23.55 -20.25 -14.26
N ARG A 105 22.42 -19.52 -14.26
CA ARG A 105 21.07 -20.05 -14.45
C ARG A 105 20.30 -19.25 -15.50
N PRO A 106 20.63 -19.38 -16.80
CA PRO A 106 19.93 -18.65 -17.87
C PRO A 106 18.45 -19.06 -18.01
N ASP A 107 18.08 -20.24 -17.52
CA ASP A 107 16.71 -20.75 -17.42
C ASP A 107 15.83 -19.96 -16.43
N LEU A 108 16.45 -19.25 -15.48
CA LEU A 108 15.79 -18.44 -14.47
C LEU A 108 15.82 -16.96 -14.84
N PHE A 109 14.73 -16.24 -14.61
CA PHE A 109 14.68 -14.78 -14.73
C PHE A 109 14.54 -14.16 -13.34
N PHE A 110 15.56 -13.43 -12.89
CA PHE A 110 15.56 -12.82 -11.56
C PHE A 110 14.97 -11.41 -11.62
N CYS A 111 14.01 -11.12 -10.75
CA CYS A 111 13.45 -9.80 -10.50
C CYS A 111 13.37 -9.55 -9.00
N SER A 112 13.43 -8.29 -8.60
CA SER A 112 13.13 -7.83 -7.25
C SER A 112 12.46 -6.47 -7.35
N SER A 113 11.80 -6.07 -6.28
CA SER A 113 11.41 -4.69 -6.09
C SER A 113 12.28 -4.10 -4.98
N ASP A 114 12.56 -2.81 -5.07
CA ASP A 114 13.20 -2.03 -4.01
C ASP A 114 12.19 -1.15 -3.27
N ILE A 115 10.90 -1.20 -3.64
CA ILE A 115 9.86 -0.31 -3.13
C ILE A 115 8.77 -1.05 -2.35
N HIS A 116 8.28 -2.20 -2.82
CA HIS A 116 7.07 -2.83 -2.29
C HIS A 116 7.27 -3.47 -0.93
N GLU A 117 8.48 -3.96 -0.62
CA GLU A 117 8.80 -4.57 0.68
C GLU A 117 9.06 -3.56 1.79
N ARG A 118 9.23 -2.28 1.42
CA ARG A 118 9.53 -1.23 2.38
C ARG A 118 8.28 -0.89 3.17
N TYR A 119 8.49 -0.68 4.45
CA TYR A 119 7.46 -0.31 5.41
C TYR A 119 7.94 0.88 6.22
N GLU A 120 7.06 1.84 6.46
CA GLU A 120 7.35 3.00 7.31
C GLU A 120 6.98 2.65 8.76
N ALA A 121 8.00 2.31 9.56
CA ALA A 121 7.83 1.91 10.94
C ALA A 121 7.40 3.08 11.85
N PHE A 122 6.41 2.83 12.72
CA PHE A 122 6.11 3.74 13.83
C PHE A 122 7.05 3.51 15.02
N CYS A 123 7.32 2.24 15.33
CA CYS A 123 8.17 1.80 16.44
C CYS A 123 9.15 0.72 15.94
N SER A 124 8.94 -0.54 16.35
CA SER A 124 9.69 -1.71 15.90
C SER A 124 8.87 -2.62 15.00
N ASP A 125 7.66 -2.20 14.64
CA ASP A 125 6.86 -2.79 13.58
C ASP A 125 7.55 -2.61 12.23
N PHE A 126 7.54 -3.65 11.41
CA PHE A 126 8.21 -3.67 10.10
C PHE A 126 7.25 -4.09 8.95
N GLY A 127 5.98 -4.33 9.27
CA GLY A 127 4.99 -4.83 8.33
C GLY A 127 3.75 -5.42 9.03
N PRO A 128 2.87 -6.08 8.28
CA PRO A 128 2.94 -6.26 6.82
C PRO A 128 2.78 -4.92 6.09
N VAL A 129 3.28 -4.86 4.86
CA VAL A 129 3.09 -3.68 3.99
C VAL A 129 1.61 -3.43 3.67
N ASN A 130 1.28 -2.19 3.37
CA ASN A 130 -0.10 -1.74 3.19
C ASN A 130 -0.75 -2.25 1.89
N LEU A 131 -2.05 -1.99 1.72
CA LEU A 131 -2.81 -2.51 0.59
C LEU A 131 -2.40 -1.91 -0.76
N ALA A 132 -1.91 -0.67 -0.80
CA ALA A 132 -1.37 -0.07 -2.02
C ALA A 132 -0.10 -0.79 -2.47
N ALA A 133 0.82 -1.10 -1.54
CA ALA A 133 2.02 -1.89 -1.83
C ALA A 133 1.66 -3.31 -2.32
N VAL A 134 0.68 -3.97 -1.68
CA VAL A 134 0.18 -5.29 -2.12
C VAL A 134 -0.38 -5.22 -3.54
N HIS A 135 -1.20 -4.21 -3.84
CA HIS A 135 -1.81 -4.07 -5.15
C HIS A 135 -0.78 -3.75 -6.24
N GLY A 136 0.12 -2.79 -6.01
CA GLY A 136 1.21 -2.48 -6.93
C GLY A 136 2.15 -3.67 -7.16
N PHE A 137 2.39 -4.49 -6.13
CA PHE A 137 3.19 -5.70 -6.26
C PHE A 137 2.55 -6.75 -7.17
N VAL A 138 1.21 -6.87 -7.14
CA VAL A 138 0.48 -7.78 -8.04
C VAL A 138 0.70 -7.37 -9.49
N ASP A 139 0.60 -6.07 -9.80
CA ASP A 139 0.87 -5.53 -11.13
C ASP A 139 2.33 -5.76 -11.54
N PHE A 140 3.27 -5.44 -10.65
CA PHE A 140 4.70 -5.69 -10.85
C PHE A 140 4.98 -7.16 -11.21
N MET A 141 4.45 -8.11 -10.45
CA MET A 141 4.66 -9.53 -10.74
C MET A 141 3.98 -9.97 -12.03
N ASN A 142 2.84 -9.38 -12.38
CA ASN A 142 2.14 -9.64 -13.64
C ASN A 142 2.96 -9.19 -14.86
N GLU A 143 3.72 -8.09 -14.78
CA GLU A 143 4.59 -7.65 -15.86
C GLU A 143 5.60 -8.72 -16.27
N TYR A 144 6.14 -9.49 -15.30
CA TYR A 144 7.12 -10.56 -15.58
C TYR A 144 6.47 -11.90 -15.86
N THR A 145 5.53 -12.34 -15.01
CA THR A 145 4.94 -13.69 -15.09
C THR A 145 4.06 -13.88 -16.33
N LYS A 146 3.45 -12.80 -16.83
CA LYS A 146 2.64 -12.79 -18.06
C LYS A 146 3.44 -12.37 -19.30
N HIS A 147 4.71 -11.99 -19.16
CA HIS A 147 5.54 -11.54 -20.28
C HIS A 147 5.75 -12.66 -21.32
N PRO A 148 5.45 -12.45 -22.62
CA PRO A 148 5.58 -13.50 -23.63
C PRO A 148 7.00 -14.09 -23.75
N GLN A 149 8.04 -13.28 -23.59
CA GLN A 149 9.43 -13.74 -23.67
C GLN A 149 9.91 -14.52 -22.44
N LEU A 150 9.14 -14.51 -21.34
CA LEU A 150 9.47 -15.23 -20.10
C LEU A 150 8.64 -16.51 -19.93
N ARG A 151 7.84 -16.90 -20.94
CA ARG A 151 6.97 -18.09 -20.87
C ARG A 151 7.73 -19.39 -20.61
N GLU A 152 8.94 -19.50 -21.15
CA GLU A 152 9.80 -20.69 -21.00
C GLU A 152 10.79 -20.58 -19.83
N ARG A 153 10.74 -19.48 -19.08
CA ARG A 153 11.64 -19.22 -17.94
C ARG A 153 10.84 -19.28 -16.64
N THR A 154 11.51 -19.70 -15.57
CA THR A 154 10.97 -19.54 -14.21
C THR A 154 11.31 -18.14 -13.72
N VAL A 155 10.30 -17.37 -13.34
CA VAL A 155 10.52 -16.05 -12.71
C VAL A 155 10.94 -16.31 -11.25
N VAL A 156 12.04 -15.69 -10.83
CA VAL A 156 12.55 -15.76 -9.47
C VAL A 156 12.42 -14.38 -8.85
N TYR A 157 11.54 -14.25 -7.87
CA TYR A 157 11.51 -13.06 -7.03
C TYR A 157 12.58 -13.22 -5.95
N TYR A 158 13.59 -12.34 -5.95
CA TYR A 158 14.60 -12.36 -4.89
C TYR A 158 14.39 -11.21 -3.91
N ALA A 159 14.55 -11.50 -2.62
CA ALA A 159 14.56 -10.52 -1.55
C ALA A 159 15.98 -10.31 -1.01
N GLU A 160 16.20 -9.19 -0.33
CA GLU A 160 17.42 -8.92 0.43
C GLU A 160 17.54 -9.83 1.66
N GLU A 161 18.74 -9.93 2.23
CA GLU A 161 19.00 -10.79 3.38
C GLU A 161 18.30 -10.32 4.67
N GLU A 162 17.95 -9.05 4.79
CA GLU A 162 17.31 -8.49 5.99
C GLU A 162 16.00 -9.25 6.34
N PRO A 163 15.86 -9.82 7.55
CA PRO A 163 14.70 -10.62 7.95
C PRO A 163 13.35 -9.92 7.77
N GLU A 164 13.29 -8.61 8.04
CA GLU A 164 12.08 -7.80 7.91
C GLU A 164 11.64 -7.70 6.45
N LEU A 165 12.56 -7.30 5.56
CA LEU A 165 12.29 -7.15 4.13
C LEU A 165 11.93 -8.49 3.48
N ARG A 166 12.65 -9.57 3.79
CA ARG A 166 12.32 -10.89 3.23
C ARG A 166 11.00 -11.46 3.76
N THR A 167 10.60 -11.08 4.97
CA THR A 167 9.27 -11.43 5.51
C THR A 167 8.18 -10.70 4.75
N ASN A 168 8.35 -9.41 4.45
CA ASN A 168 7.44 -8.66 3.59
C ASN A 168 7.40 -9.20 2.15
N ALA A 169 8.55 -9.55 1.56
CA ALA A 169 8.62 -10.19 0.24
C ALA A 169 7.84 -11.52 0.19
N CYS A 170 8.00 -12.35 1.23
CA CYS A 170 7.26 -13.60 1.36
C CYS A 170 5.75 -13.37 1.44
N PHE A 171 5.32 -12.40 2.27
CA PHE A 171 3.92 -11.99 2.35
C PHE A 171 3.38 -11.50 1.01
N LEU A 172 4.11 -10.64 0.30
CA LEU A 172 3.73 -10.12 -1.01
C LEU A 172 3.57 -11.22 -2.06
N LEU A 173 4.48 -12.19 -2.11
CA LEU A 173 4.36 -13.35 -3.00
C LEU A 173 3.15 -14.22 -2.65
N CYS A 174 2.89 -14.45 -1.36
CA CYS A 174 1.70 -15.19 -0.93
C CYS A 174 0.41 -14.43 -1.31
N ALA A 175 0.37 -13.12 -1.06
CA ALA A 175 -0.74 -12.26 -1.43
C ALA A 175 -0.98 -12.25 -2.94
N TYR A 176 0.09 -12.18 -3.75
CA TYR A 176 0.01 -12.29 -5.20
C TYR A 176 -0.65 -13.60 -5.65
N LEU A 177 -0.25 -14.74 -5.09
CA LEU A 177 -0.88 -16.04 -5.43
C LEU A 177 -2.36 -16.09 -5.03
N VAL A 178 -2.71 -15.52 -3.87
CA VAL A 178 -4.09 -15.47 -3.38
C VAL A 178 -4.96 -14.57 -4.27
N ILE A 179 -4.46 -13.40 -4.63
CA ILE A 179 -5.18 -12.35 -5.37
C ILE A 179 -5.30 -12.70 -6.85
N GLU A 180 -4.17 -12.92 -7.52
CA GLU A 180 -4.11 -13.11 -8.97
C GLU A 180 -4.47 -14.53 -9.39
N HIS A 181 -3.96 -15.54 -8.67
CA HIS A 181 -4.10 -16.96 -9.05
C HIS A 181 -5.20 -17.68 -8.26
N GLY A 182 -5.84 -17.00 -7.32
CA GLY A 182 -6.99 -17.52 -6.57
C GLY A 182 -6.64 -18.63 -5.57
N TYR A 183 -5.35 -18.79 -5.20
CA TYR A 183 -4.91 -19.81 -4.25
C TYR A 183 -5.65 -19.69 -2.90
N SER A 184 -5.71 -20.80 -2.15
CA SER A 184 -5.99 -20.70 -0.72
C SER A 184 -4.78 -20.07 -0.02
N PRO A 185 -4.98 -19.33 1.10
CA PRO A 185 -3.88 -18.83 1.92
C PRO A 185 -2.89 -19.93 2.31
N GLU A 186 -3.39 -21.12 2.67
CA GLU A 186 -2.57 -22.26 3.05
C GLU A 186 -1.73 -22.78 1.89
N GLY A 187 -2.30 -22.86 0.68
CA GLY A 187 -1.58 -23.30 -0.52
C GLY A 187 -0.56 -22.28 -1.01
N ALA A 188 -0.81 -20.99 -0.80
CA ALA A 188 0.17 -19.94 -1.08
C ALA A 188 1.34 -19.95 -0.08
N TRP A 189 1.07 -20.28 1.18
CA TRP A 189 2.07 -20.34 2.26
C TRP A 189 2.89 -21.63 2.27
N GLU A 190 2.32 -22.75 1.82
CA GLU A 190 2.93 -24.09 1.86
C GLU A 190 4.40 -24.15 1.38
N PRO A 191 4.79 -23.55 0.23
CA PRO A 191 6.18 -23.58 -0.22
C PRO A 191 7.16 -22.90 0.74
N PHE A 192 6.71 -21.85 1.42
CA PHE A 192 7.51 -21.09 2.39
C PHE A 192 7.58 -21.80 3.74
N ALA A 193 6.49 -22.43 4.16
CA ALA A 193 6.43 -23.25 5.38
C ALA A 193 7.38 -24.45 5.33
N ALA A 194 7.68 -24.97 4.12
CA ALA A 194 8.61 -26.08 3.91
C ALA A 194 10.09 -25.68 4.02
N ILE A 195 10.41 -24.37 4.13
CA ILE A 195 11.77 -23.86 4.30
C ILE A 195 12.13 -23.92 5.79
N MET A 196 13.04 -24.83 6.15
CA MET A 196 13.45 -25.03 7.54
C MET A 196 14.41 -23.94 8.04
N GLY A 197 14.38 -23.69 9.35
CA GLY A 197 15.28 -22.73 10.02
C GLY A 197 14.65 -21.35 10.21
N ASP A 198 13.31 -21.27 10.15
CA ASP A 198 12.49 -20.10 10.47
C ASP A 198 13.02 -18.78 9.87
N PRO A 199 13.17 -18.72 8.53
CA PRO A 199 13.75 -17.53 7.90
C PRO A 199 12.82 -16.31 7.96
N PHE A 200 11.52 -16.51 8.16
CA PHE A 200 10.51 -15.45 8.17
C PHE A 200 10.08 -15.12 9.60
N LEU A 201 9.91 -13.83 9.86
CA LEU A 201 9.42 -13.32 11.14
C LEU A 201 7.89 -13.34 11.19
N THR A 202 7.36 -13.15 12.38
CA THR A 202 5.96 -12.76 12.58
C THR A 202 5.87 -11.24 12.74
N PHE A 203 4.80 -10.64 12.23
CA PHE A 203 4.53 -9.23 12.41
C PHE A 203 4.10 -8.93 13.85
N ARG A 204 4.39 -7.70 14.28
CA ARG A 204 4.16 -7.19 15.63
C ARG A 204 3.39 -5.88 15.60
N ASP A 205 2.91 -5.46 16.76
CA ASP A 205 2.21 -4.20 16.96
C ASP A 205 3.17 -2.99 16.95
N ALA A 206 2.58 -1.81 16.74
CA ALA A 206 3.27 -0.52 16.69
C ALA A 206 3.43 0.12 18.08
N THR A 207 3.93 -0.64 19.06
CA THR A 207 4.21 -0.13 20.40
C THR A 207 5.69 -0.23 20.77
N TYR A 208 6.08 0.51 21.80
CA TYR A 208 7.41 0.41 22.41
C TYR A 208 7.53 -0.79 23.38
N GLN A 209 6.50 -1.61 23.52
CA GLN A 209 6.50 -2.76 24.42
C GLN A 209 7.08 -4.01 23.74
N PRO A 210 7.55 -5.00 24.52
CA PRO A 210 7.88 -6.31 23.97
C PRO A 210 6.66 -6.94 23.27
N GLN A 211 6.91 -7.67 22.18
CA GLN A 211 5.87 -8.36 21.44
C GLN A 211 5.22 -9.45 22.30
N ASP A 212 3.89 -9.41 22.42
CA ASP A 212 3.07 -10.41 23.12
C ASP A 212 2.04 -11.11 22.20
N TYR A 213 1.87 -10.61 20.97
CA TYR A 213 1.06 -11.22 19.92
C TYR A 213 1.85 -11.36 18.60
N PHE A 214 1.71 -12.50 17.94
CA PHE A 214 2.53 -12.89 16.78
C PHE A 214 1.64 -13.10 15.55
N LEU A 215 1.53 -12.09 14.69
CA LEU A 215 0.72 -12.17 13.47
C LEU A 215 1.54 -12.82 12.34
N THR A 216 1.09 -13.97 11.83
CA THR A 216 1.83 -14.73 10.82
C THR A 216 1.50 -14.26 9.39
N VAL A 217 2.40 -14.54 8.44
CA VAL A 217 2.15 -14.33 7.00
C VAL A 217 0.88 -15.03 6.53
N LEU A 218 0.66 -16.27 6.99
CA LEU A 218 -0.56 -17.03 6.69
C LEU A 218 -1.82 -16.30 7.16
N ALA A 219 -1.81 -15.76 8.39
CA ALA A 219 -2.95 -15.02 8.94
C ALA A 219 -3.24 -13.74 8.12
N CYS A 220 -2.21 -13.02 7.67
CA CYS A 220 -2.39 -11.88 6.77
C CYS A 220 -3.05 -12.29 5.44
N CYS A 221 -2.61 -13.41 4.85
CA CYS A 221 -3.20 -13.94 3.61
C CYS A 221 -4.65 -14.40 3.79
N GLN A 222 -4.98 -14.98 4.95
CA GLN A 222 -6.36 -15.32 5.33
C GLN A 222 -7.22 -14.05 5.44
N GLY A 223 -6.68 -12.98 6.01
CA GLY A 223 -7.30 -11.66 6.04
C GLY A 223 -7.64 -11.12 4.64
N ILE A 224 -6.68 -11.13 3.72
CA ILE A 224 -6.89 -10.73 2.32
C ILE A 224 -7.98 -11.58 1.67
N LYS A 225 -7.87 -12.91 1.75
CA LYS A 225 -8.87 -13.81 1.16
C LYS A 225 -10.27 -13.55 1.71
N LYS A 226 -10.37 -13.31 3.03
CA LYS A 226 -11.65 -13.02 3.66
C LYS A 226 -12.21 -11.67 3.20
N ALA A 227 -11.39 -10.63 3.13
CA ALA A 227 -11.77 -9.32 2.63
C ALA A 227 -12.30 -9.38 1.19
N MET A 228 -11.62 -10.14 0.30
CA MET A 228 -12.11 -10.40 -1.06
C MET A 228 -13.45 -11.12 -1.06
N SER A 229 -13.61 -12.17 -0.23
CA SER A 229 -14.87 -12.92 -0.15
C SER A 229 -16.07 -12.09 0.34
N LEU A 230 -15.80 -11.03 1.12
CA LEU A 230 -16.81 -10.11 1.63
C LEU A 230 -17.02 -8.88 0.71
N GLY A 231 -16.26 -8.79 -0.40
CA GLY A 231 -16.28 -7.62 -1.28
C GLY A 231 -15.70 -6.35 -0.65
N TRP A 232 -14.83 -6.47 0.36
CA TRP A 232 -14.16 -5.32 0.98
C TRP A 232 -12.96 -4.85 0.16
N TYR A 233 -12.35 -5.79 -0.57
CA TYR A 233 -11.27 -5.54 -1.50
C TYR A 233 -11.58 -6.23 -2.82
N SER A 234 -11.47 -5.48 -3.91
CA SER A 234 -11.56 -5.98 -5.27
C SER A 234 -10.35 -5.47 -6.03
N PRO A 235 -9.47 -6.34 -6.55
CA PRO A 235 -8.32 -5.92 -7.35
C PRO A 235 -8.72 -5.06 -8.55
N ASP A 236 -9.87 -5.34 -9.17
CA ASP A 236 -10.33 -4.62 -10.37
C ASP A 236 -10.90 -3.22 -10.06
N GLU A 237 -11.34 -2.99 -8.82
CA GLU A 237 -11.98 -1.73 -8.40
C GLU A 237 -11.10 -0.87 -7.48
N PHE A 238 -10.04 -1.46 -6.91
CA PHE A 238 -9.14 -0.76 -6.01
C PHE A 238 -8.28 0.25 -6.78
N ILE A 239 -8.18 1.47 -6.25
CA ILE A 239 -7.40 2.56 -6.84
C ILE A 239 -6.32 2.93 -5.84
N ALA A 240 -5.09 2.48 -6.08
CA ALA A 240 -3.97 2.70 -5.16
C ALA A 240 -3.70 4.19 -4.92
N GLU A 241 -3.81 5.04 -5.95
CA GLU A 241 -3.55 6.47 -5.79
C GLU A 241 -4.59 7.16 -4.87
N ASP A 242 -5.86 6.74 -4.94
CA ASP A 242 -6.90 7.26 -4.06
C ASP A 242 -6.67 6.80 -2.61
N TYR A 243 -6.14 5.59 -2.41
CA TYR A 243 -5.73 5.08 -1.10
C TYR A 243 -4.56 5.89 -0.53
N GLU A 244 -3.49 6.10 -1.30
CA GLU A 244 -2.28 6.81 -0.86
C GLU A 244 -2.55 8.30 -0.58
N VAL A 245 -3.41 8.95 -1.36
CA VAL A 245 -3.80 10.35 -1.11
C VAL A 245 -4.48 10.50 0.24
N LEU A 246 -5.30 9.55 0.66
CA LEU A 246 -5.98 9.58 1.96
C LEU A 246 -5.08 9.12 3.11
N ASP A 247 -4.16 8.19 2.85
CA ASP A 247 -3.11 7.74 3.80
C ASP A 247 -2.19 8.90 4.23
N ASP A 248 -1.83 9.77 3.29
CA ASP A 248 -0.86 10.84 3.50
C ASP A 248 -1.29 11.76 4.68
N PRO A 249 -0.47 11.86 5.76
CA PRO A 249 -0.73 12.72 6.92
C PRO A 249 -0.71 14.23 6.63
N SER A 250 -0.28 14.63 5.44
CA SER A 250 -0.43 15.99 4.93
C SER A 250 -1.78 16.26 4.28
N ASN A 251 -2.58 15.22 4.07
CA ASN A 251 -3.91 15.29 3.45
C ASN A 251 -5.01 14.91 4.43
N ALA A 252 -5.00 13.70 5.00
CA ALA A 252 -6.08 13.22 5.85
C ALA A 252 -5.70 12.19 6.92
N ASP A 253 -4.67 11.35 6.70
CA ASP A 253 -4.35 10.21 7.58
C ASP A 253 -5.61 9.36 7.86
N LEU A 254 -6.19 8.82 6.79
CA LEU A 254 -7.53 8.25 6.76
C LEU A 254 -7.61 7.01 5.88
N HIS A 255 -8.26 5.97 6.39
CA HIS A 255 -8.49 4.71 5.67
C HIS A 255 -9.92 4.21 5.78
N ARG A 256 -10.47 3.74 4.66
CA ARG A 256 -11.67 2.88 4.68
C ARG A 256 -11.25 1.47 5.08
N VAL A 257 -11.53 1.08 6.32
CA VAL A 257 -11.19 -0.25 6.85
C VAL A 257 -12.14 -1.33 6.30
N CYS A 258 -13.42 -0.99 6.15
CA CYS A 258 -14.42 -1.83 5.51
C CYS A 258 -15.56 -0.96 4.95
N PRO A 259 -16.56 -1.51 4.23
CA PRO A 259 -17.62 -0.69 3.64
C PRO A 259 -18.37 0.22 4.62
N LYS A 260 -18.41 -0.12 5.91
CA LYS A 260 -19.14 0.64 6.95
C LYS A 260 -18.24 1.53 7.81
N PHE A 261 -16.94 1.30 7.85
CA PHE A 261 -16.06 1.97 8.79
C PHE A 261 -14.89 2.66 8.08
N VAL A 262 -14.66 3.90 8.52
CA VAL A 262 -13.50 4.71 8.20
C VAL A 262 -12.75 4.96 9.50
N ALA A 263 -11.45 4.72 9.50
CA ALA A 263 -10.54 5.10 10.57
C ALA A 263 -9.73 6.30 10.11
N PHE A 264 -9.51 7.28 10.98
CA PHE A 264 -8.75 8.46 10.64
C PHE A 264 -8.12 9.09 11.88
N LYS A 265 -7.07 9.88 11.70
CA LYS A 265 -6.42 10.62 12.78
C LYS A 265 -7.36 11.62 13.43
N GLY A 266 -7.30 11.69 14.77
CA GLY A 266 -8.07 12.65 15.55
C GLY A 266 -7.89 14.11 15.07
N PRO A 267 -8.98 14.85 14.82
CA PRO A 267 -8.90 16.27 14.49
C PRO A 267 -8.27 17.11 15.61
N SER A 268 -7.94 18.36 15.28
CA SER A 268 -7.52 19.39 16.24
C SER A 268 -8.20 20.71 15.90
N GLU A 269 -8.40 21.60 16.88
CA GLU A 269 -9.05 22.91 16.66
C GLU A 269 -8.56 23.70 15.45
N VAL A 270 -7.27 23.60 15.11
CA VAL A 270 -6.68 24.31 13.98
C VAL A 270 -5.76 23.42 13.15
N LYS A 271 -5.59 23.80 11.88
CA LYS A 271 -4.54 23.22 11.04
C LYS A 271 -3.17 23.66 11.55
N LYS A 272 -2.34 22.70 11.96
CA LYS A 272 -0.99 22.96 12.43
C LYS A 272 -0.02 21.93 11.87
N LYS A 273 1.16 22.39 11.44
CA LYS A 273 2.27 21.51 11.09
C LYS A 273 2.87 20.94 12.38
N LEU A 274 2.92 19.62 12.49
CA LEU A 274 3.56 18.94 13.62
C LEU A 274 5.04 18.73 13.32
N VAL A 275 5.32 18.12 12.17
CA VAL A 275 6.65 17.92 11.59
C VAL A 275 6.55 18.06 10.06
N GLU A 276 7.66 17.94 9.34
CA GLU A 276 7.62 17.94 7.87
C GLU A 276 6.68 16.83 7.36
N GLY A 277 5.79 17.16 6.42
CA GLY A 277 4.81 16.21 5.88
C GLY A 277 3.65 15.81 6.80
N VAL A 278 3.62 16.22 8.08
CA VAL A 278 2.55 15.80 9.01
C VAL A 278 1.82 17.00 9.59
N TYR A 279 0.50 17.00 9.43
CA TYR A 279 -0.37 18.08 9.86
C TYR A 279 -1.50 17.58 10.79
N THR A 280 -2.06 18.49 11.56
CA THR A 280 -3.39 18.36 12.17
C THR A 280 -4.39 19.11 11.33
N PHE A 281 -5.67 18.75 11.44
CA PHE A 281 -6.76 19.39 10.71
C PHE A 281 -7.99 19.61 11.59
N PRO A 282 -8.74 20.70 11.37
CA PRO A 282 -10.01 20.92 12.04
C PRO A 282 -11.10 20.00 11.48
N PRO A 283 -12.19 19.75 12.24
CA PRO A 283 -13.28 18.87 11.81
C PRO A 283 -13.83 19.17 10.41
N GLU A 284 -13.94 20.45 10.04
CA GLU A 284 -14.48 20.94 8.78
C GLU A 284 -13.68 20.45 7.57
N HIS A 285 -12.38 20.24 7.73
CA HIS A 285 -11.49 19.70 6.68
C HIS A 285 -11.97 18.32 6.21
N TYR A 286 -12.42 17.48 7.14
CA TYR A 286 -12.86 16.12 6.83
C TYR A 286 -14.28 16.06 6.29
N CYS A 287 -15.12 17.08 6.52
CA CYS A 287 -16.54 17.06 6.14
C CYS A 287 -16.74 16.87 4.64
N GLY A 288 -15.92 17.50 3.80
CA GLY A 288 -15.96 17.30 2.34
C GLY A 288 -15.59 15.88 1.92
N ILE A 289 -14.58 15.28 2.58
CA ILE A 289 -14.16 13.89 2.35
C ILE A 289 -15.29 12.94 2.78
N PHE A 290 -15.86 13.16 3.96
CA PHE A 290 -16.94 12.36 4.52
C PHE A 290 -18.19 12.36 3.65
N GLN A 291 -18.55 13.50 3.08
CA GLN A 291 -19.69 13.59 2.16
C GLN A 291 -19.50 12.67 0.95
N VAL A 292 -18.31 12.68 0.33
CA VAL A 292 -18.01 11.81 -0.83
C VAL A 292 -17.96 10.34 -0.42
N MET A 293 -17.42 10.04 0.77
CA MET A 293 -17.34 8.68 1.30
C MET A 293 -18.67 8.14 1.86
N GLY A 294 -19.71 8.98 1.95
CA GLY A 294 -21.01 8.62 2.54
C GLY A 294 -20.98 8.46 4.06
N VAL A 295 -20.03 9.09 4.75
CA VAL A 295 -19.91 9.06 6.22
C VAL A 295 -20.94 10.01 6.82
N GLY A 296 -21.81 9.48 7.68
CA GLY A 296 -22.89 10.25 8.34
C GLY A 296 -22.77 10.35 9.87
N ALA A 297 -21.69 9.81 10.44
CA ALA A 297 -21.41 9.88 11.86
C ALA A 297 -19.90 9.75 12.14
N VAL A 298 -19.43 10.46 13.17
CA VAL A 298 -18.09 10.35 13.77
C VAL A 298 -18.26 9.90 15.21
N VAL A 299 -17.41 8.96 15.63
CA VAL A 299 -17.31 8.51 17.02
C VAL A 299 -15.92 8.88 17.52
N ARG A 300 -15.84 9.70 18.57
CA ARG A 300 -14.59 10.13 19.18
C ARG A 300 -14.20 9.17 20.31
N LEU A 301 -12.97 8.68 20.25
CA LEU A 301 -12.40 7.78 21.27
C LEU A 301 -11.22 8.41 22.05
N ASN A 302 -10.84 9.65 21.74
CA ASN A 302 -9.80 10.41 22.44
C ASN A 302 -10.40 11.54 23.30
N GLU A 303 -9.55 12.42 23.82
CA GLU A 303 -9.94 13.47 24.76
C GLU A 303 -10.89 14.48 24.12
N ALA A 304 -11.94 14.84 24.86
CA ALA A 304 -12.97 15.76 24.39
C ALA A 304 -12.45 17.18 24.08
N SER A 305 -11.29 17.54 24.63
CA SER A 305 -10.64 18.84 24.47
C SER A 305 -9.82 18.97 23.18
N THR A 306 -9.74 17.93 22.35
CA THR A 306 -8.91 17.97 21.13
C THR A 306 -9.52 18.83 20.03
N TYR A 307 -10.85 18.86 19.92
CA TYR A 307 -11.61 19.69 18.98
C TYR A 307 -13.08 19.86 19.42
N ASP A 308 -13.74 20.91 18.93
CA ASP A 308 -15.17 21.14 19.09
C ASP A 308 -16.01 20.29 18.12
N ALA A 309 -16.94 19.49 18.66
CA ALA A 309 -17.84 18.62 17.89
C ALA A 309 -18.79 19.41 16.96
N ARG A 310 -18.97 20.72 17.20
CA ARG A 310 -19.76 21.61 16.32
C ARG A 310 -19.24 21.65 14.90
N GLY A 311 -17.92 21.54 14.70
CA GLY A 311 -17.35 21.49 13.36
C GLY A 311 -17.84 20.31 12.50
N PHE A 312 -18.29 19.22 13.12
CA PHE A 312 -18.98 18.12 12.43
C PHE A 312 -20.50 18.32 12.38
N THR A 313 -21.12 18.63 13.52
CA THR A 313 -22.59 18.66 13.63
C THR A 313 -23.23 19.78 12.83
N GLU A 314 -22.58 20.95 12.71
CA GLU A 314 -23.03 22.05 11.85
C GLU A 314 -22.87 21.73 10.35
N ASN A 315 -22.03 20.75 10.02
CA ASN A 315 -21.82 20.24 8.66
C ASN A 315 -22.60 18.94 8.38
N GLY A 316 -23.62 18.62 9.18
CA GLY A 316 -24.53 17.50 8.95
C GLY A 316 -23.95 16.12 9.28
N VAL A 317 -22.81 16.06 9.96
CA VAL A 317 -22.20 14.80 10.43
C VAL A 317 -22.51 14.62 11.92
N ARG A 318 -23.20 13.54 12.27
CA ARG A 318 -23.52 13.25 13.68
C ARG A 318 -22.23 12.97 14.46
N HIS A 319 -22.19 13.36 15.73
CA HIS A 319 -21.01 13.20 16.58
C HIS A 319 -21.38 12.47 17.88
N TYR A 320 -20.49 11.56 18.31
CA TYR A 320 -20.61 10.71 19.49
C TYR A 320 -19.30 10.69 20.26
#